data_AF-A0A510KAI9-F1
#
_entry.id   AF-A0A510KAI9-F1
#
_cell.length_a   1.000
_cell.length_b   1.000
_cell.length_c   1.000
_cell.angle_alpha   90.00
_cell.angle_beta   90.00
_cell.angle_gamma   90.00
#
_symmetry.space_group_name_H-M   'P 1'
#
loop_
_entity.id
_entity.type
_entity.pdbx_description
1 polymer ?
#
loop_
_entity_poly.entity_id
_entity_poly.type
_entity_poly.pdbx_seq_one_letter_code
_entity_poly.pdbx_strand_id
1 'polypeptide(L)'
;MTKFRDNRSNLQKEIDTLTNEKTAAQNKVTDLRKIISSLRKNVVNTSAAVEGINTLLADTGFQGFYLREKENTPNVYEVIRTNTGLVAENLSEGERNFIAFLYFHQLVLGSPEADAVVNDKIVVIDDPVSSMDSSTLFVIGALVRDMIAICNPDYTTKEHSKDHIKQIFILTHNAFFHQEVTYN
;
A
#
# COMPACT_ATOMS: atom_id res chain seq x y z
N MET A 1 9.62 63.25 -17.49
CA MET A 1 10.46 62.06 -17.25
C MET A 1 10.31 61.48 -15.83
N THR A 2 10.13 62.30 -14.79
CA THR A 2 10.06 61.85 -13.37
C THR A 2 8.84 60.98 -13.07
N LYS A 3 7.63 61.39 -13.51
CA LYS A 3 6.38 60.61 -13.32
C LYS A 3 6.43 59.17 -13.87
N PHE A 4 7.10 58.95 -15.01
CA PHE A 4 7.26 57.61 -15.58
C PHE A 4 8.22 56.73 -14.77
N ARG A 5 9.26 57.34 -14.19
CA ARG A 5 10.23 56.66 -13.32
C ARG A 5 9.60 56.25 -11.99
N ASP A 6 8.80 57.14 -11.40
CA ASP A 6 8.09 56.89 -10.15
C ASP A 6 7.02 55.80 -10.31
N ASN A 7 6.27 55.82 -11.42
CA ASN A 7 5.26 54.80 -11.68
C ASN A 7 5.88 53.42 -11.92
N ARG A 8 7.03 53.35 -12.61
CA ARG A 8 7.77 52.09 -12.81
C ARG A 8 8.34 51.54 -11.50
N SER A 9 8.80 52.42 -10.60
CA SER A 9 9.29 52.06 -9.27
C SER A 9 8.17 51.48 -8.40
N ASN A 10 6.98 52.07 -8.44
CA ASN A 10 5.82 51.58 -7.70
C ASN A 10 5.33 50.22 -8.22
N LEU A 11 5.22 50.06 -9.55
CA LEU A 11 4.86 48.75 -10.13
C LEU A 11 5.88 47.66 -9.76
N GLN A 12 7.17 47.99 -9.73
CA GLN A 12 8.20 47.01 -9.34
C GLN A 12 8.03 46.57 -7.88
N LYS A 13 7.77 47.51 -6.96
CA LYS A 13 7.51 47.18 -5.55
C LYS A 13 6.28 46.29 -5.37
N GLU A 14 5.24 46.52 -6.18
CA GLU A 14 4.01 45.74 -6.14
C GLU A 14 4.25 44.31 -6.67
N ILE A 15 5.02 44.16 -7.75
CA ILE A 15 5.48 42.86 -8.26
C ILE A 15 6.31 42.12 -7.20
N ASP A 16 7.23 42.80 -6.54
CA ASP A 16 8.10 42.19 -5.52
C ASP A 16 7.27 41.71 -4.31
N THR A 17 6.26 42.50 -3.91
CA THR A 17 5.34 42.16 -2.82
C THR A 17 4.51 40.92 -3.18
N LEU A 18 3.88 40.90 -4.35
CA LEU A 18 3.08 39.77 -4.82
C LEU A 18 3.94 38.50 -5.01
N THR A 19 5.19 38.65 -5.42
CA THR A 19 6.12 37.53 -5.57
C THR A 19 6.49 36.93 -4.21
N ASN A 20 6.71 37.77 -3.20
CA ASN A 20 6.98 37.33 -1.84
C ASN A 20 5.77 36.62 -1.22
N GLU A 21 4.56 37.15 -1.42
CA GLU A 21 3.32 36.53 -0.95
C GLU A 21 3.08 35.17 -1.62
N LYS A 22 3.28 35.08 -2.94
CA LYS A 22 3.20 33.80 -3.68
C LYS A 22 4.19 32.78 -3.13
N THR A 23 5.44 33.20 -2.89
CA THR A 23 6.49 32.31 -2.36
C THR A 23 6.16 31.84 -0.94
N ALA A 24 5.67 32.75 -0.08
CA ALA A 24 5.22 32.41 1.27
C ALA A 24 4.02 31.45 1.27
N ALA A 25 3.06 31.63 0.38
CA ALA A 25 1.94 30.73 0.20
C ALA A 25 2.39 29.34 -0.30
N GLN A 26 3.32 29.29 -1.24
CA GLN A 26 3.90 28.03 -1.74
C GLN A 26 4.67 27.27 -0.63
N ASN A 27 5.41 27.98 0.22
CA ASN A 27 6.08 27.38 1.37
C ASN A 27 5.07 26.81 2.37
N LYS A 28 4.01 27.55 2.70
CA LYS A 28 2.91 27.05 3.54
C LYS A 28 2.22 25.82 2.96
N VAL A 29 1.95 25.80 1.65
CA VAL A 29 1.40 24.62 0.98
C VAL A 29 2.34 23.42 1.11
N THR A 30 3.64 23.64 0.96
CA THR A 30 4.66 22.59 1.08
C THR A 30 4.75 22.05 2.52
N ASP A 31 4.72 22.92 3.52
CA ASP A 31 4.75 22.52 4.93
C ASP A 31 3.46 21.81 5.35
N LEU A 32 2.30 22.31 4.93
CA LEU A 32 1.02 21.62 5.14
C LEU A 32 1.00 20.25 4.48
N ARG A 33 1.57 20.10 3.28
CA ARG A 33 1.73 18.78 2.64
C ARG A 33 2.64 17.84 3.42
N LYS A 34 3.75 18.34 3.98
CA LYS A 34 4.63 17.55 4.86
C LYS A 34 3.91 17.08 6.13
N ILE A 35 3.13 17.97 6.75
CA ILE A 35 2.33 17.66 7.94
C ILE A 35 1.22 16.65 7.60
N ILE A 36 0.53 16.84 6.47
CA ILE A 36 -0.46 15.88 5.98
C ILE A 36 0.19 14.52 5.69
N SER A 37 1.37 14.49 5.08
CA SER A 37 2.13 13.25 4.84
C SER A 37 2.54 12.58 6.16
N SER A 38 3.04 13.32 7.15
CA SER A 38 3.41 12.74 8.45
C SER A 38 2.21 12.24 9.25
N LEU A 39 1.09 12.97 9.23
CA LEU A 39 -0.17 12.53 9.84
C LEU A 39 -0.73 11.30 9.11
N ARG A 40 -0.65 11.26 7.79
CA ARG A 40 -1.06 10.11 6.97
C ARG A 40 -0.17 8.89 7.16
N LYS A 41 1.14 9.04 7.40
CA LYS A 41 2.01 7.90 7.80
C LYS A 41 1.50 7.18 9.05
N ASN A 42 0.80 7.90 9.93
CA ASN A 42 0.20 7.36 11.15
C ASN A 42 -1.26 6.91 10.99
N VAL A 43 -1.90 7.03 9.81
CA VAL A 43 -3.35 6.75 9.62
C VAL A 43 -3.62 5.91 8.36
N VAL A 44 -2.92 6.17 7.26
CA VAL A 44 -3.15 5.57 5.94
C VAL A 44 -2.65 4.13 5.85
N ASN A 45 -1.66 3.76 6.66
CA ASN A 45 -1.14 2.40 6.59
C ASN A 45 -2.11 1.38 7.19
N THR A 46 -3.10 1.81 7.98
CA THR A 46 -3.94 0.87 8.68
C THR A 46 -5.36 0.69 8.13
N SER A 47 -6.12 1.75 7.96
CA SER A 47 -7.51 1.59 7.47
C SER A 47 -7.59 1.06 6.04
N ALA A 48 -6.83 1.67 5.13
CA ALA A 48 -6.82 1.27 3.71
C ALA A 48 -6.21 -0.13 3.51
N ALA A 49 -5.23 -0.51 4.33
CA ALA A 49 -4.67 -1.86 4.30
C ALA A 49 -5.68 -2.89 4.79
N VAL A 50 -6.43 -2.61 5.86
CA VAL A 50 -7.48 -3.53 6.32
C VAL A 50 -8.63 -3.63 5.36
N GLU A 51 -9.03 -2.52 4.73
CA GLU A 51 -10.06 -2.54 3.70
C GLU A 51 -9.61 -3.36 2.49
N GLY A 52 -8.38 -3.17 2.01
CA GLY A 52 -7.79 -3.96 0.93
C GLY A 52 -7.69 -5.45 1.28
N ILE A 53 -7.23 -5.76 2.49
CA ILE A 53 -7.15 -7.14 2.98
C ILE A 53 -8.54 -7.77 3.08
N ASN A 54 -9.51 -7.09 3.68
CA ASN A 54 -10.87 -7.63 3.82
C ASN A 54 -11.56 -7.82 2.46
N THR A 55 -11.34 -6.92 1.51
CA THR A 55 -11.85 -7.03 0.13
C THR A 55 -11.29 -8.29 -0.53
N LEU A 56 -9.98 -8.48 -0.46
CA LEU A 56 -9.30 -9.66 -0.97
C LEU A 56 -9.76 -10.97 -0.29
N LEU A 57 -9.92 -10.98 1.04
CA LEU A 57 -10.44 -12.14 1.76
C LEU A 57 -11.86 -12.48 1.29
N ALA A 58 -12.70 -11.47 1.04
CA ALA A 58 -14.04 -11.66 0.50
C ALA A 58 -14.01 -12.20 -0.95
N ASP A 59 -13.19 -11.62 -1.83
CA ASP A 59 -13.07 -11.99 -3.24
C ASP A 59 -12.55 -13.42 -3.42
N THR A 60 -11.68 -13.88 -2.52
CA THR A 60 -11.16 -15.25 -2.52
C THR A 60 -12.10 -16.27 -1.87
N GLY A 61 -13.22 -15.83 -1.29
CA GLY A 61 -14.15 -16.70 -0.57
C GLY A 61 -13.61 -17.20 0.77
N PHE A 62 -12.61 -16.53 1.34
CA PHE A 62 -12.05 -16.89 2.64
C PHE A 62 -13.07 -16.61 3.76
N GLN A 63 -13.42 -17.64 4.54
CA GLN A 63 -14.43 -17.54 5.60
C GLN A 63 -13.85 -17.70 7.01
N GLY A 64 -12.52 -17.76 7.18
CA GLY A 64 -11.92 -18.02 8.48
C GLY A 64 -12.00 -16.84 9.45
N PHE A 65 -11.69 -15.64 8.96
CA PHE A 65 -11.67 -14.40 9.73
C PHE A 65 -11.71 -13.17 8.84
N TYR A 66 -11.95 -12.00 9.45
CA TYR A 66 -11.73 -10.69 8.85
C TYR A 66 -10.97 -9.78 9.82
N LEU A 67 -10.35 -8.72 9.32
CA LEU A 67 -9.63 -7.75 10.13
C LEU A 67 -10.55 -6.57 10.50
N ARG A 68 -10.41 -6.08 11.73
CA ARG A 68 -11.10 -4.87 12.20
C ARG A 68 -10.12 -3.98 12.95
N GLU A 69 -10.20 -2.68 12.78
CA GLU A 69 -9.48 -1.74 13.64
C GLU A 69 -9.92 -1.87 15.10
N LYS A 70 -8.95 -1.81 16.00
CA LYS A 70 -9.21 -1.82 17.43
C LYS A 70 -9.69 -0.45 17.86
N GLU A 71 -10.88 -0.41 18.46
CA GLU A 71 -11.42 0.84 19.01
C GLU A 71 -10.45 1.45 20.02
N ASN A 72 -10.26 2.76 19.94
CA ASN A 72 -9.40 3.56 20.82
C ASN A 72 -7.89 3.23 20.77
N THR A 73 -7.43 2.39 19.83
CA THR A 73 -6.01 2.10 19.65
C THR A 73 -5.60 2.34 18.19
N PRO A 74 -5.08 3.54 17.86
CA PRO A 74 -4.66 3.85 16.50
C PRO A 74 -3.64 2.84 15.98
N ASN A 75 -3.80 2.43 14.72
CA ASN A 75 -2.91 1.49 14.02
C ASN A 75 -2.83 0.06 14.60
N VAL A 76 -3.81 -0.35 15.39
CA VAL A 76 -3.90 -1.72 15.90
C VAL A 76 -5.16 -2.37 15.35
N TYR A 77 -5.06 -3.65 15.02
CA TYR A 77 -6.19 -4.43 14.53
C TYR A 77 -6.42 -5.67 15.35
N GLU A 78 -7.66 -6.13 15.25
CA GLU A 78 -8.15 -7.35 15.83
C GLU A 78 -8.59 -8.25 14.69
N VAL A 79 -8.17 -9.51 14.78
CA VAL A 79 -8.67 -10.57 13.90
C VAL A 79 -9.99 -11.03 14.48
N ILE A 80 -11.07 -10.95 13.71
CA ILE A 80 -12.39 -11.38 14.11
C ILE A 80 -12.74 -12.67 13.40
N ARG A 81 -13.08 -13.70 14.18
CA ARG A 81 -13.49 -15.01 13.66
C ARG A 81 -14.88 -14.91 13.05
N THR A 82 -15.04 -15.28 11.78
CA THR A 82 -16.33 -15.14 11.07
C THR A 82 -17.43 -16.02 11.68
N ASN A 83 -17.05 -17.18 12.23
CA ASN A 83 -18.00 -18.14 12.82
C ASN A 83 -18.53 -17.72 14.20
N THR A 84 -17.73 -16.99 15.00
CA THR A 84 -18.12 -16.59 16.37
C THR A 84 -18.39 -15.10 16.51
N GLY A 85 -17.88 -14.27 15.60
CA GLY A 85 -17.87 -12.81 15.73
C GLY A 85 -16.95 -12.29 16.86
N LEU A 86 -16.15 -13.17 17.46
CA LEU A 86 -15.26 -12.84 18.58
C LEU A 86 -13.85 -12.55 18.08
N VAL A 87 -13.13 -11.75 18.86
CA VAL A 87 -11.69 -11.52 18.66
C VAL A 87 -10.94 -12.84 18.81
N ALA A 88 -10.07 -13.16 17.86
CA ALA A 88 -9.20 -14.30 17.94
C ALA A 88 -8.14 -14.08 19.03
N GLU A 89 -8.32 -14.71 20.19
CA GLU A 89 -7.36 -14.59 21.31
C GLU A 89 -6.02 -15.30 21.00
N ASN A 90 -6.08 -16.39 20.23
CA ASN A 90 -4.91 -17.16 19.80
C ASN A 90 -4.98 -17.41 18.29
N LEU A 91 -4.01 -16.86 17.58
CA LEU A 91 -3.78 -17.16 16.17
C LEU A 91 -2.87 -18.39 16.05
N SER A 92 -3.18 -19.27 15.12
CA SER A 92 -2.28 -20.34 14.72
C SER A 92 -1.02 -19.76 14.06
N GLU A 93 0.03 -20.57 13.94
CA GLU A 93 1.24 -20.17 13.21
C GLU A 93 0.92 -19.81 11.75
N GLY A 94 0.12 -20.64 11.07
CA GLY A 94 -0.32 -20.39 9.70
C GLY A 94 -1.12 -19.10 9.56
N GLU A 95 -2.00 -18.78 10.52
CA GLU A 95 -2.78 -17.54 10.50
C GLU A 95 -1.93 -16.29 10.71
N ARG A 96 -0.95 -16.35 11.63
CA ARG A 96 0.02 -15.26 11.81
C ARG A 96 0.82 -15.04 10.54
N ASN A 97 1.30 -16.12 9.92
CA ASN A 97 2.07 -16.05 8.69
C ASN A 97 1.21 -15.52 7.53
N PHE A 98 -0.07 -15.91 7.48
CA PHE A 98 -1.00 -15.41 6.47
C PHE A 98 -1.24 -13.91 6.59
N ILE A 99 -1.56 -13.42 7.80
CA ILE A 99 -1.77 -11.98 8.03
C ILE A 99 -0.49 -11.18 7.71
N ALA A 100 0.68 -11.71 8.08
CA ALA A 100 1.96 -11.09 7.73
C ALA A 100 2.16 -11.01 6.21
N PHE A 101 1.81 -12.06 5.48
CA PHE A 101 1.87 -12.08 4.03
C PHE A 101 0.92 -11.07 3.39
N LEU A 102 -0.32 -10.96 3.87
CA LEU A 102 -1.30 -9.98 3.39
C LEU A 102 -0.82 -8.55 3.62
N TYR A 103 -0.19 -8.28 4.77
CA TYR A 103 0.42 -6.99 5.05
C TYR A 103 1.60 -6.70 4.11
N PHE A 104 2.47 -7.68 3.89
CA PHE A 104 3.55 -7.58 2.91
C PHE A 104 3.03 -7.27 1.51
N HIS A 105 2.01 -7.99 1.05
CA HIS A 105 1.38 -7.76 -0.25
C HIS A 105 0.88 -6.32 -0.39
N GLN A 106 0.19 -5.79 0.64
CA GLN A 106 -0.28 -4.40 0.64
C GLN A 106 0.89 -3.39 0.60
N LEU A 107 2.02 -3.68 1.23
CA LEU A 107 3.22 -2.85 1.15
C LEU A 107 3.89 -2.90 -0.23
N VAL A 108 3.78 -4.02 -0.93
CA VAL A 108 4.29 -4.19 -2.31
C VAL A 108 3.42 -3.38 -3.27
N LEU A 109 2.09 -3.49 -3.19
CA LEU A 109 1.15 -2.75 -4.06
C LEU A 109 1.02 -1.27 -3.69
N GLY A 110 1.10 -0.95 -2.41
CA GLY A 110 0.99 0.41 -1.89
C GLY A 110 2.26 1.22 -2.13
N SER A 111 2.08 2.51 -2.44
CA SER A 111 3.10 3.52 -2.17
C SER A 111 2.83 4.07 -0.77
N PRO A 112 3.81 4.10 0.16
CA PRO A 112 3.62 4.64 1.50
C PRO A 112 3.27 6.15 1.51
N GLU A 113 3.32 6.84 0.37
CA GLU A 113 2.82 8.20 0.24
C GLU A 113 1.92 8.34 -1.01
N ALA A 114 0.78 9.01 -0.86
CA ALA A 114 -0.13 9.33 -1.96
C ALA A 114 0.50 10.23 -3.05
N ASP A 115 1.62 10.89 -2.73
CA ASP A 115 2.45 11.70 -3.62
C ASP A 115 3.84 11.06 -3.88
N ALA A 116 4.14 9.88 -3.32
CA ALA A 116 5.41 9.23 -3.58
C ALA A 116 5.37 8.61 -4.97
N VAL A 117 6.33 9.03 -5.79
CA VAL A 117 6.76 8.32 -6.99
C VAL A 117 6.78 6.84 -6.64
N VAL A 118 6.00 6.05 -7.37
CA VAL A 118 5.99 4.60 -7.20
C VAL A 118 7.39 4.14 -7.59
N ASN A 119 8.23 3.92 -6.57
CA ASN A 119 9.61 3.53 -6.79
C ASN A 119 9.65 2.11 -7.34
N ASP A 120 10.60 1.87 -8.22
CA ASP A 120 10.92 0.52 -8.69
C ASP A 120 11.32 -0.35 -7.49
N LYS A 121 10.69 -1.53 -7.37
CA LYS A 121 10.87 -2.47 -6.27
C LYS A 121 11.45 -3.79 -6.79
N ILE A 122 12.32 -4.39 -5.97
CA ILE A 122 12.69 -5.80 -6.07
C ILE A 122 11.97 -6.51 -4.93
N VAL A 123 11.20 -7.54 -5.26
CA VAL A 123 10.39 -8.31 -4.32
C VAL A 123 11.06 -9.66 -4.11
N VAL A 124 11.30 -10.03 -2.86
CA VAL A 124 11.84 -11.36 -2.49
C VAL A 124 10.87 -11.99 -1.50
N ILE A 125 10.37 -13.18 -1.84
CA ILE A 125 9.44 -13.95 -1.03
C ILE A 125 10.14 -15.26 -0.67
N ASP A 126 10.39 -15.49 0.61
CA ASP A 126 10.98 -16.71 1.13
C ASP A 126 9.92 -17.56 1.84
N ASP A 127 9.62 -18.71 1.24
CA ASP A 127 8.66 -19.72 1.66
C ASP A 127 7.32 -19.18 2.20
N PRO A 128 6.44 -18.69 1.31
CA PRO A 128 5.23 -17.98 1.72
C PRO A 128 4.15 -18.87 2.34
N VAL A 129 4.33 -20.20 2.34
CA VAL A 129 3.27 -21.18 2.67
C VAL A 129 3.62 -22.15 3.81
N SER A 130 4.53 -21.77 4.71
CA SER A 130 4.87 -22.61 5.86
C SER A 130 3.69 -22.76 6.83
N SER A 131 3.42 -24.00 7.27
CA SER A 131 2.41 -24.34 8.29
C SER A 131 0.96 -23.89 7.97
N MET A 132 0.60 -23.76 6.69
CA MET A 132 -0.72 -23.28 6.23
C MET A 132 -1.64 -24.39 5.72
N ASP A 133 -2.95 -24.15 5.78
CA ASP A 133 -3.97 -25.02 5.20
C ASP A 133 -4.16 -24.74 3.69
N SER A 134 -4.82 -25.66 2.99
CA SER A 134 -4.99 -25.59 1.53
C SER A 134 -5.77 -24.36 1.07
N SER A 135 -6.69 -23.84 1.88
CA SER A 135 -7.46 -22.64 1.52
C SER A 135 -6.59 -21.39 1.54
N THR A 136 -5.76 -21.24 2.57
CA THR A 136 -4.78 -20.15 2.68
C THR A 136 -3.73 -20.21 1.57
N LEU A 137 -3.26 -21.42 1.23
CA LEU A 137 -2.30 -21.63 0.13
C LEU A 137 -2.82 -21.10 -1.21
N PHE A 138 -4.11 -21.34 -1.50
CA PHE A 138 -4.74 -20.85 -2.73
C PHE A 138 -4.79 -19.32 -2.78
N VAL A 139 -5.17 -18.67 -1.68
CA VAL A 139 -5.18 -17.19 -1.60
C VAL A 139 -3.78 -16.63 -1.83
N ILE A 140 -2.76 -17.19 -1.18
CA ILE A 140 -1.37 -16.75 -1.34
C ILE A 140 -0.90 -16.98 -2.78
N GLY A 141 -1.26 -18.11 -3.39
CA GLY A 141 -0.97 -18.38 -4.80
C GLY A 141 -1.53 -17.31 -5.73
N ALA A 142 -2.80 -16.93 -5.54
CA ALA A 142 -3.45 -15.88 -6.32
C ALA A 142 -2.75 -14.52 -6.18
N LEU A 143 -2.37 -14.15 -4.96
CA LEU A 143 -1.66 -12.90 -4.67
C LEU A 143 -0.26 -12.85 -5.26
N VAL A 144 0.46 -13.97 -5.22
CA VAL A 144 1.78 -14.06 -5.84
C VAL A 144 1.66 -13.95 -7.36
N ARG A 145 0.64 -14.56 -7.98
CA ARG A 145 0.36 -14.38 -9.41
C ARG A 145 0.03 -12.93 -9.77
N ASP A 146 -0.70 -12.21 -8.93
CA ASP A 146 -0.95 -10.78 -9.13
C ASP A 146 0.36 -9.96 -9.13
N MET A 147 1.25 -10.21 -8.15
CA MET A 147 2.57 -9.57 -8.13
C MET A 147 3.46 -9.96 -9.32
N ILE A 148 3.36 -11.20 -9.82
CA ILE A 148 4.06 -11.65 -11.04
C ILE A 148 3.52 -10.89 -12.26
N ALA A 149 2.20 -10.73 -12.38
CA ALA A 149 1.58 -10.00 -13.48
C ALA A 149 1.97 -8.51 -13.49
N ILE A 150 2.13 -7.89 -12.30
CA ILE A 150 2.65 -6.52 -12.17
C ILE A 150 4.12 -6.44 -12.61
N CYS A 151 4.93 -7.47 -12.31
CA CYS A 151 6.34 -7.53 -12.70
C CYS A 151 6.56 -7.85 -14.18
N ASN A 152 5.59 -8.49 -14.83
CA ASN A 152 5.67 -8.89 -16.22
C ASN A 152 4.31 -8.66 -16.91
N PRO A 153 4.10 -7.50 -17.55
CA PRO A 153 2.84 -7.13 -18.18
C PRO A 153 2.41 -8.06 -19.34
N ASP A 154 3.33 -8.86 -19.89
CA ASP A 154 3.03 -9.86 -20.92
C ASP A 154 2.39 -11.14 -20.34
N TYR A 155 2.30 -11.25 -19.02
CA TYR A 155 1.57 -12.29 -18.29
C TYR A 155 0.04 -12.01 -18.36
N THR A 156 -0.52 -12.22 -19.55
CA THR A 156 -1.96 -12.41 -19.88
C THR A 156 -3.02 -11.33 -19.67
N THR A 157 -2.82 -10.20 -18.97
CA THR A 157 -3.82 -9.10 -19.00
C THR A 157 -3.20 -7.71 -18.90
N LYS A 158 -3.31 -6.95 -19.99
CA LYS A 158 -3.03 -5.51 -20.05
C LYS A 158 -4.08 -4.74 -19.24
N GLU A 159 -3.82 -4.43 -17.99
CA GLU A 159 -4.52 -3.31 -17.31
C GLU A 159 -3.76 -2.67 -16.13
N HIS A 160 -2.50 -3.06 -15.87
CA HIS A 160 -1.68 -2.40 -14.85
C HIS A 160 -0.70 -1.40 -15.49
N SER A 161 -1.09 -0.13 -15.49
CA SER A 161 -0.28 0.99 -16.01
C SER A 161 0.90 1.40 -15.12
N LYS A 162 1.30 0.56 -14.15
CA LYS A 162 2.37 0.87 -13.19
C LYS A 162 3.24 -0.35 -12.93
N ASP A 163 4.18 -0.54 -13.85
CA ASP A 163 5.26 -1.52 -13.82
C ASP A 163 6.30 -1.15 -12.74
N HIS A 164 5.92 -1.26 -11.47
CA HIS A 164 6.76 -0.86 -10.34
C HIS A 164 7.50 -2.01 -9.67
N ILE A 165 7.20 -3.26 -10.03
CA ILE A 165 8.00 -4.41 -9.59
C ILE A 165 8.94 -4.73 -10.76
N LYS A 166 10.24 -4.47 -10.60
CA LYS A 166 11.23 -4.72 -11.67
C LYS A 166 11.77 -6.13 -11.63
N GLN A 167 11.70 -6.78 -10.48
CA GLN A 167 12.14 -8.16 -10.32
C GLN A 167 11.43 -8.79 -9.13
N ILE A 168 11.05 -10.05 -9.29
CA ILE A 168 10.46 -10.86 -8.24
C ILE A 168 11.23 -12.17 -8.10
N PHE A 169 11.58 -12.52 -6.86
CA PHE A 169 12.18 -13.80 -6.50
C PHE A 169 11.24 -14.52 -5.54
N ILE A 170 10.87 -15.75 -5.88
CA ILE A 170 9.99 -16.58 -5.06
C ILE A 170 10.77 -17.86 -4.74
N LEU A 171 11.05 -18.06 -3.46
CA LEU A 171 11.73 -19.23 -2.93
C LEU A 171 10.69 -20.06 -2.17
N THR A 172 10.62 -21.35 -2.44
CA THR A 172 9.74 -22.24 -1.69
C THR A 172 10.28 -23.66 -1.75
N HIS A 173 9.99 -24.44 -0.72
CA HIS A 173 10.20 -25.89 -0.72
C HIS A 173 8.88 -26.65 -0.98
N ASN A 174 7.74 -25.95 -1.08
CA ASN A 174 6.43 -26.54 -1.27
C ASN A 174 6.13 -26.72 -2.77
N ALA A 175 6.16 -27.98 -3.22
CA ALA A 175 5.94 -28.34 -4.62
C ALA A 175 4.52 -27.99 -5.12
N PHE A 176 3.49 -28.10 -4.26
CA PHE A 176 2.12 -27.73 -4.63
C PHE A 176 1.99 -26.24 -4.87
N PHE A 177 2.55 -25.43 -3.96
CA PHE A 177 2.58 -23.98 -4.14
C PHE A 177 3.37 -23.58 -5.38
N HIS A 178 4.53 -24.22 -5.63
CA HIS A 178 5.30 -23.99 -6.84
C HIS A 178 4.48 -24.26 -8.11
N GLN A 179 3.75 -25.38 -8.17
CA GLN A 179 2.86 -25.67 -9.29
C GLN A 179 1.76 -24.61 -9.42
N GLU A 180 1.11 -24.24 -8.31
CA GLU A 180 0.04 -23.26 -8.28
C GLU A 180 0.46 -21.89 -8.83
N VAL A 181 1.67 -21.42 -8.54
CA VAL A 181 2.16 -20.11 -9.04
C VAL A 181 2.79 -20.15 -10.43
N THR A 182 3.16 -21.34 -10.93
CA THR A 182 3.81 -21.49 -12.25
C THR A 182 2.88 -21.99 -13.35
N TYR A 183 1.83 -22.72 -13.00
CA TYR A 183 0.84 -23.21 -13.97
C TYR A 183 -0.17 -22.12 -14.34
N ASN A 184 -0.37 -21.97 -15.65
CA ASN A 184 -1.47 -21.22 -16.28
C ASN A 184 -2.58 -22.19 -16.67
#